data_AF-A0A9D7TUV4-F1
#
_entry.id   AF-A0A9D7TUV4-F1
#
_cell.length_a   1.000
_cell.length_b   1.000
_cell.length_c   1.000
_cell.angle_alpha   90.00
_cell.angle_beta   90.00
_cell.angle_gamma   90.00
#
_symmetry.space_group_name_H-M   'P 1'
#
loop_
_entity.id
_entity.type
_entity.pdbx_description
1 polymer ?
#
loop_
_entity_poly.entity_id
_entity_poly.type
_entity_poly.pdbx_seq_one_letter_code
_entity_poly.pdbx_strand_id
1 'polypeptide(L)'
;MKYGIGIHHGKIPRAISQFAVKAFNEDKLQFLVCTSTLIEGVNTRAKNVIIFDNKVANEKFDFFTFNNICGRSGRMFQHFIGRVFLFHEPPMEELPLVDFPLFSQTDEVPEKLLMQMDTDDLTQKSKDRVKALSNNGILSIKTIKANSNIEPQSQIDLAGFIKSNPKVYHYILKWNRFPTYEQLKFACELIWRFFIQNGRVGGINSGSQLAFKINNLRTVGNIKDLIANEINEDDDPEKINETIENILEFVRFWAQYNFPKYIMALNRIQKELYEEINFQTGDYSYSSSQIECLFTDPLFVALDEYGIPIQTSNKIKDKLDTNGNLDYLLEQIKVLPIESLNVSPFEMELLRDTQNQV
;
A
#
# COMPACT_ATOMS: atom_id res chain seq x y z
N MET A 1 -15.96 -18.02 -8.58
CA MET A 1 -15.27 -18.65 -9.73
C MET A 1 -15.98 -19.88 -10.33
N LYS A 2 -17.16 -20.31 -9.84
CA LYS A 2 -17.88 -21.50 -10.34
C LYS A 2 -18.28 -21.44 -11.83
N TYR A 3 -18.30 -20.25 -12.44
CA TYR A 3 -18.62 -20.03 -13.85
C TYR A 3 -17.37 -19.82 -14.74
N GLY A 4 -16.16 -20.11 -14.24
CA GLY A 4 -14.93 -19.94 -15.02
C GLY A 4 -14.50 -18.48 -15.25
N ILE A 5 -15.03 -17.55 -14.46
CA ILE A 5 -14.70 -16.12 -14.52
C ILE A 5 -13.97 -15.71 -13.24
N GLY A 6 -12.81 -15.07 -13.41
CA GLY A 6 -12.06 -14.40 -12.35
C GLY A 6 -12.03 -12.89 -12.52
N ILE A 7 -11.70 -12.18 -11.45
CA ILE A 7 -11.62 -10.73 -11.40
C ILE A 7 -10.27 -10.34 -10.77
N HIS A 8 -9.63 -9.29 -11.28
CA HIS A 8 -8.39 -8.74 -10.75
C HIS A 8 -8.37 -7.20 -10.79
N HIS A 9 -8.45 -6.56 -9.63
CA HIS A 9 -8.26 -5.11 -9.48
C HIS A 9 -7.54 -4.76 -8.17
N GLY A 10 -7.07 -3.52 -8.07
CA GLY A 10 -6.25 -3.05 -6.95
C GLY A 10 -6.90 -3.13 -5.56
N LYS A 11 -8.22 -3.28 -5.46
CA LYS A 11 -8.92 -3.43 -4.16
C LYS A 11 -8.95 -4.88 -3.65
N ILE A 12 -8.70 -5.86 -4.51
CA ILE A 12 -8.69 -7.28 -4.12
C ILE A 12 -7.37 -7.60 -3.37
N PRO A 13 -7.42 -8.33 -2.24
CA PRO A 13 -6.23 -8.81 -1.54
C PRO A 13 -5.26 -9.56 -2.44
N ARG A 14 -3.96 -9.41 -2.18
CA ARG A 14 -2.89 -9.95 -3.05
C ARG A 14 -3.01 -11.46 -3.25
N ALA A 15 -3.18 -12.23 -2.19
CA ALA A 15 -3.35 -13.69 -2.29
C ALA A 15 -4.51 -14.10 -3.21
N ILE A 16 -5.66 -13.40 -3.13
CA ILE A 16 -6.82 -13.67 -3.98
C ILE A 16 -6.53 -13.29 -5.44
N SER A 17 -5.87 -12.16 -5.66
CA SER A 17 -5.43 -11.70 -6.98
C SER A 17 -4.44 -12.67 -7.63
N GLN A 18 -3.44 -13.15 -6.87
CA GLN A 18 -2.47 -14.17 -7.31
C GLN A 18 -3.16 -15.50 -7.62
N PHE A 19 -4.09 -15.93 -6.76
CA PHE A 19 -4.89 -17.12 -7.00
C PHE A 19 -5.72 -17.02 -8.29
N ALA A 20 -6.38 -15.88 -8.53
CA ALA A 20 -7.14 -15.66 -9.77
C ALA A 20 -6.25 -15.75 -11.02
N VAL A 21 -5.07 -15.13 -10.98
CA VAL A 21 -4.08 -15.21 -12.07
C VAL A 21 -3.59 -16.64 -12.28
N LYS A 22 -3.28 -17.35 -11.21
CA LYS A 22 -2.83 -18.75 -11.27
C LYS A 22 -3.92 -19.64 -11.86
N ALA A 23 -5.14 -19.56 -11.33
CA ALA A 23 -6.28 -20.33 -11.82
C ALA A 23 -6.58 -20.05 -13.31
N PHE A 24 -6.36 -18.81 -13.77
CA PHE A 24 -6.42 -18.48 -15.19
C PHE A 24 -5.29 -19.14 -16.00
N ASN A 25 -4.05 -19.10 -15.51
CA ASN A 25 -2.89 -19.71 -16.17
C ASN A 25 -2.94 -21.26 -16.22
N GLU A 26 -3.69 -21.88 -15.31
CA GLU A 26 -3.94 -23.32 -15.24
C GLU A 26 -5.22 -23.75 -15.99
N ASP A 27 -5.83 -22.86 -16.76
CA ASP A 27 -7.08 -23.09 -17.51
C ASP A 27 -8.29 -23.45 -16.61
N LYS A 28 -8.19 -23.26 -15.28
CA LYS A 28 -9.32 -23.37 -14.33
C LYS A 28 -10.31 -22.21 -14.48
N LEU A 29 -9.83 -21.05 -14.95
CA LEU A 29 -10.65 -19.91 -15.34
C LEU A 29 -10.52 -19.67 -16.84
N GLN A 30 -11.65 -19.57 -17.52
CA GLN A 30 -11.71 -19.26 -18.96
C GLN A 30 -11.55 -17.76 -19.22
N PHE A 31 -12.01 -16.92 -18.29
CA PHE A 31 -12.00 -15.47 -18.41
C PHE A 31 -11.40 -14.83 -17.15
N LEU A 32 -10.57 -13.81 -17.35
CA LEU A 32 -10.04 -12.97 -16.29
C LEU A 32 -10.33 -11.51 -16.64
N VAL A 33 -11.23 -10.88 -15.87
CA VAL A 33 -11.57 -9.46 -16.01
C VAL A 33 -10.62 -8.66 -15.13
N CYS A 34 -9.90 -7.69 -15.68
CA CYS A 34 -8.87 -6.96 -14.93
C CYS A 34 -8.81 -5.47 -15.24
N THR A 35 -8.32 -4.69 -14.27
CA THR A 35 -7.96 -3.27 -14.44
C THR A 35 -6.51 -3.11 -14.88
N SER A 36 -6.09 -1.88 -15.18
CA SER A 36 -4.71 -1.53 -15.57
C SER A 36 -3.63 -2.00 -14.59
N THR A 37 -3.99 -2.26 -13.33
CA THR A 37 -3.09 -2.81 -12.30
C THR A 37 -2.50 -4.19 -12.64
N LEU A 38 -3.02 -4.91 -13.64
CA LEU A 38 -2.47 -6.20 -14.08
C LEU A 38 -1.51 -6.06 -15.29
N ILE A 39 -1.42 -4.88 -15.89
CA ILE A 39 -0.61 -4.64 -17.10
C ILE A 39 0.89 -4.87 -16.79
N GLU A 40 1.30 -4.45 -15.61
CA GLU A 40 2.67 -4.50 -15.12
C GLU A 40 2.85 -5.62 -14.08
N GLY A 41 3.98 -6.32 -14.14
CA GLY A 41 4.43 -7.18 -13.03
C GLY A 41 3.84 -8.59 -12.93
N VAL A 42 2.98 -9.04 -13.84
CA VAL A 42 2.38 -10.39 -13.77
C VAL A 42 2.44 -11.15 -15.09
N ASN A 43 2.84 -12.42 -15.04
CA ASN A 43 2.91 -13.28 -16.21
C ASN A 43 1.56 -13.99 -16.42
N THR A 44 0.69 -13.46 -17.27
CA THR A 44 -0.60 -14.10 -17.68
C THR A 44 -0.51 -14.84 -19.03
N ARG A 45 -1.13 -16.02 -19.13
CA ARG A 45 -1.09 -16.93 -20.30
C ARG A 45 -2.33 -16.72 -21.19
N ALA A 46 -2.62 -15.48 -21.58
CA ALA A 46 -3.85 -15.19 -22.32
C ALA A 46 -3.72 -15.55 -23.82
N LYS A 47 -4.69 -16.31 -24.35
CA LYS A 47 -4.82 -16.51 -25.80
C LYS A 47 -5.34 -15.27 -26.51
N ASN A 48 -6.36 -14.64 -25.92
CA ASN A 48 -7.00 -13.45 -26.45
C ASN A 48 -6.98 -12.35 -25.39
N VAL A 49 -6.74 -11.12 -25.81
CA VAL A 49 -6.85 -9.92 -24.97
C VAL A 49 -7.93 -9.03 -25.57
N ILE A 50 -8.83 -8.54 -24.73
CA ILE A 50 -9.89 -7.60 -25.12
C ILE A 50 -9.64 -6.30 -24.37
N ILE A 51 -9.40 -5.22 -25.10
CA ILE A 51 -9.24 -3.88 -24.54
C ILE A 51 -10.56 -3.13 -24.73
N PHE A 52 -11.27 -2.94 -23.63
CA PHE A 52 -12.61 -2.34 -23.62
C PHE A 52 -12.58 -0.81 -23.62
N ASP A 53 -11.66 -0.20 -22.87
CA ASP A 53 -11.53 1.25 -22.72
C ASP A 53 -10.11 1.70 -23.10
N ASN A 54 -9.98 2.90 -23.67
CA ASN A 54 -8.68 3.52 -23.97
C ASN A 54 -8.13 4.41 -22.88
N LYS A 55 -8.81 4.49 -21.73
CA LYS A 55 -8.40 5.34 -20.61
C LYS A 55 -7.90 4.55 -19.42
N VAL A 56 -6.87 5.09 -18.79
CA VAL A 56 -6.46 4.74 -17.42
C VAL A 56 -6.81 5.94 -16.55
N ALA A 57 -7.70 5.73 -15.59
CA ALA A 57 -8.36 6.81 -14.85
C ALA A 57 -9.03 7.82 -15.80
N ASN A 58 -8.46 9.02 -15.97
CA ASN A 58 -9.03 10.08 -16.80
C ASN A 58 -8.25 10.33 -18.10
N GLU A 59 -7.11 9.69 -18.29
CA GLU A 59 -6.20 9.94 -19.41
C GLU A 59 -6.17 8.75 -20.36
N LYS A 60 -5.95 9.02 -21.65
CA LYS A 60 -5.75 7.94 -22.62
C LYS A 60 -4.43 7.24 -22.33
N PHE A 61 -4.41 5.91 -22.39
CA PHE A 61 -3.14 5.20 -22.26
C PHE A 61 -2.21 5.52 -23.43
N ASP A 62 -0.92 5.53 -23.15
CA ASP A 62 0.11 5.78 -24.15
C ASP A 62 0.44 4.53 -24.99
N PHE A 63 1.23 4.72 -26.03
CA PHE A 63 1.67 3.64 -26.90
C PHE A 63 2.48 2.57 -26.15
N PHE A 64 3.22 2.96 -25.12
CA PHE A 64 3.99 2.02 -24.29
C PHE A 64 3.09 1.09 -23.48
N THR A 65 2.11 1.64 -22.77
CA THR A 65 1.11 0.87 -22.01
C THR A 65 0.31 -0.04 -22.93
N PHE A 66 -0.08 0.45 -24.11
CA PHE A 66 -0.73 -0.34 -25.14
C PHE A 66 0.09 -1.58 -25.54
N ASN A 67 1.37 -1.39 -25.83
CA ASN A 67 2.27 -2.49 -26.18
C ASN A 67 2.43 -3.50 -25.03
N ASN A 68 2.50 -3.03 -23.78
CA ASN A 68 2.54 -3.91 -22.61
C ASN A 68 1.29 -4.78 -22.49
N ILE A 69 0.10 -4.23 -22.79
CA ILE A 69 -1.16 -5.00 -22.81
C ILE A 69 -1.15 -6.01 -23.96
N CYS A 70 -0.81 -5.58 -25.17
CA CYS A 70 -0.78 -6.43 -26.36
C CYS A 70 0.21 -7.60 -26.21
N GLY A 71 1.36 -7.37 -25.57
CA GLY A 71 2.36 -8.39 -25.26
C GLY A 71 1.87 -9.49 -24.30
N ARG A 72 0.71 -9.33 -23.66
CA ARG A 72 0.05 -10.40 -22.87
C ARG A 72 -0.76 -11.36 -23.73
N SER A 73 -0.97 -11.06 -25.01
CA SER A 73 -1.65 -11.94 -25.94
C SER A 73 -0.67 -12.91 -26.60
N GLY A 74 -1.04 -14.20 -26.61
CA GLY A 74 -0.21 -15.25 -27.15
C GLY A 74 0.97 -15.59 -26.24
N ARG A 75 1.42 -16.85 -26.32
CA ARG A 75 2.63 -17.31 -25.63
C ARG A 75 3.29 -18.42 -26.41
N MET A 76 4.59 -18.26 -26.62
CA MET A 76 5.44 -19.29 -27.20
C MET A 76 5.24 -20.60 -26.42
N PHE A 77 5.08 -21.72 -27.13
CA PHE A 77 4.81 -23.07 -26.59
C PHE A 77 3.42 -23.33 -25.99
N GLN A 78 2.44 -22.43 -26.14
CA GLN A 78 1.08 -22.69 -25.67
C GLN A 78 -0.01 -22.10 -26.57
N HIS A 79 0.15 -20.83 -26.98
CA HIS A 79 -0.74 -20.14 -27.91
C HIS A 79 0.11 -19.44 -28.97
N PHE A 80 0.32 -20.13 -30.10
CA PHE A 80 1.15 -19.63 -31.21
C PHE A 80 0.57 -18.38 -31.88
N ILE A 81 -0.73 -18.15 -31.77
CA ILE A 81 -1.42 -16.97 -32.27
C ILE A 81 -2.20 -16.36 -31.12
N GLY A 82 -1.78 -15.17 -30.68
CA GLY A 82 -2.52 -14.30 -29.79
C GLY A 82 -3.42 -13.36 -30.60
N ARG A 83 -4.62 -13.05 -30.10
CA ARG A 83 -5.50 -12.04 -30.72
C ARG A 83 -5.77 -10.90 -29.75
N VAL A 84 -5.65 -9.67 -30.24
CA VAL A 84 -6.03 -8.47 -29.51
C VAL A 84 -7.27 -7.88 -30.16
N PHE A 85 -8.32 -7.66 -29.38
CA PHE A 85 -9.55 -7.03 -29.82
C PHE A 85 -9.67 -5.64 -29.18
N LEU A 86 -9.89 -4.62 -30.01
CA LEU A 86 -9.98 -3.22 -29.62
C LEU A 86 -11.38 -2.69 -29.92
N PHE A 87 -11.95 -1.94 -28.98
CA PHE A 87 -13.23 -1.24 -29.16
C PHE A 87 -13.05 0.25 -29.46
N HIS A 88 -11.81 0.70 -29.65
CA HIS A 88 -11.42 2.08 -29.89
C HIS A 88 -10.21 2.13 -30.84
N GLU A 89 -9.88 3.32 -31.34
CA GLU A 89 -8.68 3.52 -32.15
C GLU A 89 -7.41 3.27 -31.32
N PRO A 90 -6.37 2.63 -31.90
CA PRO A 90 -5.09 2.45 -31.23
C PRO A 90 -4.41 3.81 -31.00
N PRO A 91 -3.59 3.95 -29.94
CA PRO A 91 -2.82 5.16 -29.72
C PRO A 91 -1.81 5.37 -30.85
N MET A 92 -1.47 6.63 -31.10
CA MET A 92 -0.49 7.01 -32.12
C MET A 92 0.89 6.48 -31.72
N GLU A 93 1.65 5.95 -32.68
CA GLU A 93 3.02 5.52 -32.44
C GLU A 93 3.90 6.73 -32.13
N GLU A 94 4.37 6.82 -30.90
CA GLU A 94 5.31 7.84 -30.45
C GLU A 94 6.59 7.15 -29.97
N LEU A 95 7.75 7.68 -30.36
CA LEU A 95 9.02 7.24 -29.79
C LEU A 95 9.03 7.70 -28.31
N PRO A 96 9.13 6.78 -27.34
CA PRO A 96 9.15 7.17 -25.95
C PRO A 96 10.45 7.96 -25.69
N LEU A 97 10.33 9.27 -25.51
CA LEU A 97 11.42 10.12 -25.07
C LEU A 97 11.53 9.93 -23.56
N VAL A 98 12.37 8.98 -23.14
CA VAL A 98 12.59 8.69 -21.72
C VAL A 98 13.53 9.76 -21.17
N ASP A 99 12.96 10.75 -20.48
CA ASP A 99 13.75 11.65 -19.66
C ASP A 99 14.15 10.96 -18.36
N PHE A 100 15.42 11.13 -18.00
CA PHE A 100 15.97 10.58 -16.77
C PHE A 100 16.26 11.77 -15.83
N PRO A 101 15.40 12.01 -14.81
CA PRO A 101 15.51 13.17 -13.94
C PRO A 101 16.87 13.32 -13.24
N LEU A 102 17.59 12.20 -13.06
CA LEU A 102 18.96 12.17 -12.54
C LEU A 102 19.92 13.04 -13.37
N PHE A 103 19.77 13.03 -14.70
CA PHE A 103 20.63 13.75 -15.63
C PHE A 103 20.05 15.10 -16.03
N SER A 104 18.73 15.20 -16.26
CA SER A 104 18.11 16.43 -16.75
C SER A 104 17.99 17.52 -15.69
N GLN A 105 17.69 17.14 -14.43
CA GLN A 105 17.56 18.04 -13.26
C GLN A 105 16.90 19.40 -13.58
N THR A 106 15.82 19.36 -14.36
CA THR A 106 15.09 20.55 -14.78
C THR A 106 14.37 21.20 -13.59
N ASP A 107 13.82 22.40 -13.79
CA ASP A 107 13.05 23.09 -12.75
C ASP A 107 11.78 22.34 -12.34
N GLU A 108 11.28 21.46 -13.21
CA GLU A 108 10.11 20.63 -12.98
C GLU A 108 10.41 19.42 -12.08
N VAL A 109 11.69 19.10 -11.86
CA VAL A 109 12.04 17.97 -10.99
C VAL A 109 11.59 18.25 -9.55
N PRO A 110 10.78 17.37 -8.95
CA PRO A 110 10.30 17.53 -7.58
C PRO A 110 11.44 17.57 -6.57
N GLU A 111 11.33 18.46 -5.58
CA GLU A 111 12.37 18.65 -4.57
C GLU A 111 12.64 17.37 -3.76
N LYS A 112 11.60 16.57 -3.50
CA LYS A 112 11.72 15.26 -2.86
C LYS A 112 12.69 14.31 -3.59
N LEU A 113 12.79 14.40 -4.93
CA LEU A 113 13.67 13.55 -5.72
C LEU A 113 15.12 14.08 -5.63
N LEU A 114 15.30 15.40 -5.77
CA LEU A 114 16.61 16.04 -5.61
C LEU A 114 17.23 15.75 -4.24
N MET A 115 16.41 15.68 -3.19
CA MET A 115 16.90 15.37 -1.84
C MET A 115 17.40 13.93 -1.66
N GLN A 116 16.98 12.99 -2.52
CA GLN A 116 17.43 11.59 -2.50
C GLN A 116 18.74 11.38 -3.27
N MET A 117 19.13 12.33 -4.11
CA MET A 117 20.37 12.25 -4.88
C MET A 117 21.59 12.53 -4.01
N ASP A 118 22.72 11.94 -4.41
CA ASP A 118 24.01 12.25 -3.82
C ASP A 118 24.42 13.69 -4.15
N THR A 119 25.11 14.32 -3.20
CA THR A 119 25.48 15.74 -3.35
C THR A 119 26.38 15.95 -4.55
N ASP A 120 27.18 14.95 -4.93
CA ASP A 120 28.08 15.03 -6.08
C ASP A 120 27.33 14.95 -7.42
N ASP A 121 26.17 14.30 -7.46
CA ASP A 121 25.34 14.16 -8.66
C ASP A 121 24.44 15.38 -8.91
N LEU A 122 24.26 16.26 -7.92
CA LEU A 122 23.42 17.44 -8.06
C LEU A 122 24.12 18.55 -8.86
N THR A 123 23.39 19.12 -9.82
CA THR A 123 23.79 20.38 -10.47
C THR A 123 23.88 21.52 -9.45
N GLN A 124 24.62 22.58 -9.76
CA GLN A 124 24.73 23.73 -8.84
C GLN A 124 23.36 24.34 -8.51
N LYS A 125 22.46 24.42 -9.49
CA LYS A 125 21.08 24.92 -9.30
C LYS A 125 20.29 24.04 -8.34
N SER A 126 20.36 22.70 -8.50
CA SER A 126 19.72 21.76 -7.60
C SER A 126 20.31 21.79 -6.19
N LYS A 127 21.64 21.97 -6.07
CA LYS A 127 22.32 22.18 -4.79
C LYS A 127 21.77 23.40 -4.06
N ASP A 128 21.53 24.50 -4.78
CA ASP A 128 21.02 25.73 -4.19
C ASP A 128 19.56 25.58 -3.73
N ARG A 129 18.72 24.86 -4.49
CA ARG A 129 17.35 24.49 -4.08
C ARG A 129 17.35 23.66 -2.79
N VAL A 130 18.19 22.62 -2.73
CA VAL A 130 18.32 21.76 -1.53
C VAL A 130 18.89 22.54 -0.33
N LYS A 131 19.84 23.46 -0.56
CA LYS A 131 20.36 24.34 0.50
C LYS A 131 19.31 25.31 1.02
N ALA A 132 18.47 25.88 0.15
CA ALA A 132 17.38 26.75 0.57
C ALA A 132 16.40 26.02 1.51
N LEU A 133 16.04 24.77 1.17
CA LEU A 133 15.26 23.91 2.06
C LEU A 133 16.00 23.57 3.35
N SER A 134 17.32 23.36 3.31
CA SER A 134 18.12 23.05 4.51
C SER A 134 18.20 24.23 5.49
N ASN A 135 18.15 25.46 4.96
CA ASN A 135 18.23 26.70 5.74
C ASN A 135 16.86 27.19 6.24
N ASN A 136 15.85 26.32 6.29
CA ASN A 136 14.51 26.68 6.76
C ASN A 136 14.45 27.08 8.25
N GLY A 137 15.45 26.67 9.07
CA GLY A 137 15.56 27.04 10.49
C GLY A 137 14.57 26.34 11.44
N ILE A 138 13.78 25.41 10.94
CA ILE A 138 12.74 24.67 11.68
C ILE A 138 13.08 23.18 11.77
N LEU A 139 13.42 22.54 10.64
CA LEU A 139 13.77 21.12 10.55
C LEU A 139 15.15 20.91 9.91
N SER A 140 15.86 19.92 10.41
CA SER A 140 17.10 19.42 9.85
C SER A 140 16.87 18.71 8.52
N ILE A 141 17.86 18.82 7.62
CA ILE A 141 17.86 18.07 6.36
C ILE A 141 17.76 16.55 6.59
N LYS A 142 18.32 16.05 7.70
CA LYS A 142 18.27 14.62 8.07
C LYS A 142 16.83 14.14 8.24
N THR A 143 16.00 14.89 8.96
CA THR A 143 14.60 14.53 9.20
C THR A 143 13.77 14.64 7.94
N ILE A 144 14.00 15.68 7.12
CA ILE A 144 13.31 15.83 5.84
C ILE A 144 13.63 14.64 4.91
N LYS A 145 14.90 14.26 4.79
CA LYS A 145 15.33 13.10 3.98
C LYS A 145 14.78 11.78 4.50
N ALA A 146 14.67 11.60 5.82
CA ALA A 146 14.07 10.40 6.42
C ALA A 146 12.57 10.24 6.10
N ASN A 147 11.93 11.31 5.64
CA ASN A 147 10.52 11.38 5.27
C ASN A 147 10.34 11.63 3.75
N SER A 148 11.21 11.04 2.92
CA SER A 148 11.31 11.32 1.49
C SER A 148 10.03 11.11 0.67
N ASN A 149 9.07 10.36 1.20
CA ASN A 149 7.76 10.13 0.58
C ASN A 149 6.75 11.27 0.79
N ILE A 150 7.14 12.33 1.49
CA ILE A 150 6.31 13.50 1.81
C ILE A 150 7.03 14.74 1.29
N GLU A 151 6.29 15.65 0.65
CA GLU A 151 6.85 16.89 0.13
C GLU A 151 7.59 17.68 1.23
N PRO A 152 8.83 18.15 0.97
CA PRO A 152 9.64 18.86 1.97
C PRO A 152 8.91 20.04 2.62
N GLN A 153 8.22 20.87 1.82
CA GLN A 153 7.50 22.03 2.32
C GLN A 153 6.37 21.65 3.29
N SER A 154 5.61 20.59 3.00
CA SER A 154 4.57 20.07 3.90
C SER A 154 5.11 19.67 5.27
N GLN A 155 6.34 19.15 5.32
CA GLN A 155 7.00 18.79 6.59
C GLN A 155 7.40 20.03 7.37
N ILE A 156 7.94 21.04 6.68
CA ILE A 156 8.33 22.32 7.28
C ILE A 156 7.10 23.05 7.82
N ASP A 157 5.99 23.07 7.07
CA ASP A 157 4.74 23.71 7.48
C ASP A 157 4.14 23.06 8.74
N LEU A 158 4.11 21.72 8.79
CA LEU A 158 3.70 20.97 9.98
C LEU A 158 4.61 21.29 11.17
N ALA A 159 5.92 21.31 10.96
CA ALA A 159 6.87 21.60 12.01
C ALA A 159 6.74 23.03 12.53
N GLY A 160 6.53 24.00 11.64
CA GLY A 160 6.21 25.38 12.01
C GLY A 160 4.92 25.49 12.81
N PHE A 161 3.89 24.73 12.44
CA PHE A 161 2.64 24.65 13.19
C PHE A 161 2.87 24.14 14.62
N ILE A 162 3.62 23.05 14.81
CA ILE A 162 3.93 22.51 16.14
C ILE A 162 4.81 23.48 16.94
N LYS A 163 5.85 24.05 16.31
CA LYS A 163 6.80 24.99 16.91
C LYS A 163 6.16 26.32 17.31
N SER A 164 5.00 26.68 16.73
CA SER A 164 4.25 27.88 17.14
C SER A 164 3.72 27.80 18.58
N ASN A 165 3.32 26.61 19.03
CA ASN A 165 2.72 26.40 20.35
C ASN A 165 3.17 25.04 20.96
N PRO A 166 4.48 24.84 21.18
CA PRO A 166 5.03 23.51 21.48
C PRO A 166 4.51 22.95 22.80
N LYS A 167 4.34 23.80 23.83
CA LYS A 167 3.81 23.40 25.14
C LYS A 167 2.34 22.97 25.07
N VAL A 168 1.55 23.60 24.20
CA VAL A 168 0.12 23.28 24.03
C VAL A 168 -0.03 21.92 23.37
N TYR A 169 0.76 21.62 22.34
CA TYR A 169 0.65 20.35 21.64
C TYR A 169 1.41 19.20 22.32
N HIS A 170 2.22 19.48 23.35
CA HIS A 170 3.06 18.47 23.98
C HIS A 170 2.26 17.33 24.60
N TYR A 171 1.21 17.64 25.37
CA TYR A 171 0.40 16.60 26.03
C TYR A 171 -0.28 15.67 25.02
N ILE A 172 -0.72 16.24 23.89
CA ILE A 172 -1.45 15.49 22.88
C ILE A 172 -0.51 14.72 21.94
N LEU A 173 0.73 15.18 21.75
CA LEU A 173 1.78 14.52 20.94
C LEU A 173 2.69 13.56 21.75
N LYS A 174 2.56 13.52 23.07
CA LYS A 174 3.39 12.65 23.90
C LYS A 174 2.69 11.32 24.21
N TRP A 175 2.99 10.29 23.44
CA TRP A 175 2.61 8.90 23.73
C TRP A 175 3.65 7.90 23.21
N ASN A 176 3.82 6.75 23.90
CA ASN A 176 4.86 5.74 23.59
C ASN A 176 4.31 4.36 23.19
N ARG A 177 3.00 4.18 23.32
CA ARG A 177 2.29 2.92 23.00
C ARG A 177 1.13 3.27 22.08
N PHE A 178 -0.06 2.79 22.39
CA PHE A 178 -1.25 3.26 21.71
C PHE A 178 -1.71 4.60 22.28
N PRO A 179 -2.02 5.58 21.42
CA PRO A 179 -2.61 6.83 21.84
C PRO A 179 -4.04 6.63 22.38
N THR A 180 -4.52 7.60 23.14
CA THR A 180 -5.96 7.78 23.36
C THR A 180 -6.64 8.17 22.05
N TYR A 181 -7.98 8.06 21.98
CA TYR A 181 -8.71 8.46 20.77
C TYR A 181 -8.50 9.95 20.43
N GLU A 182 -8.43 10.81 21.44
CA GLU A 182 -8.16 12.25 21.27
C GLU A 182 -6.77 12.50 20.65
N GLN A 183 -5.74 11.83 21.18
CA GLN A 183 -4.38 11.91 20.64
C GLN A 183 -4.31 11.38 19.20
N LEU A 184 -4.94 10.23 18.92
CA LEU A 184 -5.01 9.65 17.58
C LEU A 184 -5.72 10.60 16.61
N LYS A 185 -6.86 11.15 17.01
CA LYS A 185 -7.66 12.08 16.21
C LYS A 185 -6.85 13.31 15.85
N PHE A 186 -6.19 13.92 16.82
CA PHE A 186 -5.34 15.08 16.58
C PHE A 186 -4.17 14.75 15.62
N ALA A 187 -3.50 13.61 15.82
CA ALA A 187 -2.44 13.15 14.92
C ALA A 187 -2.95 12.96 13.47
N CYS A 188 -4.10 12.31 13.31
CA CYS A 188 -4.72 12.13 12.00
C CYS A 188 -5.15 13.45 11.36
N GLU A 189 -5.63 14.43 12.15
CA GLU A 189 -5.97 15.77 11.65
C GLU A 189 -4.74 16.53 11.18
N LEU A 190 -3.60 16.43 11.87
CA LEU A 190 -2.32 16.98 11.39
C LEU A 190 -1.88 16.32 10.09
N ILE A 191 -1.90 14.98 10.04
CA ILE A 191 -1.56 14.24 8.82
C ILE A 191 -2.45 14.67 7.65
N TRP A 192 -3.76 14.76 7.89
CA TRP A 192 -4.73 15.16 6.87
C TRP A 192 -4.55 16.59 6.40
N ARG A 193 -4.21 17.50 7.31
CA ARG A 193 -4.03 18.91 7.00
C ARG A 193 -2.74 19.19 6.20
N PHE A 194 -1.64 18.52 6.55
CA PHE A 194 -0.32 18.88 6.03
C PHE A 194 0.23 17.90 4.99
N PHE A 195 -0.05 16.62 5.12
CA PHE A 195 0.53 15.58 4.24
C PHE A 195 -0.41 15.10 3.14
N ILE A 196 -1.71 15.30 3.30
CA ILE A 196 -2.73 14.85 2.36
C ILE A 196 -3.28 16.09 1.66
N GLN A 197 -3.08 16.16 0.35
CA GLN A 197 -3.62 17.25 -0.47
C GLN A 197 -5.13 17.04 -0.68
N ASN A 198 -5.86 18.16 -0.83
CA ASN A 198 -7.32 18.24 -0.85
C ASN A 198 -8.03 17.07 -1.57
N GLY A 199 -8.98 16.42 -0.89
CA GLY A 199 -9.91 15.48 -1.53
C GLY A 199 -10.16 14.20 -0.74
N ARG A 200 -10.85 13.26 -1.40
CA ARG A 200 -11.07 11.90 -0.94
C ARG A 200 -9.90 11.02 -1.37
N VAL A 201 -9.23 10.38 -0.42
CA VAL A 201 -8.07 9.51 -0.70
C VAL A 201 -8.28 8.15 -0.03
N GLY A 202 -8.22 7.07 -0.80
CA GLY A 202 -8.41 5.69 -0.30
C GLY A 202 -9.71 5.52 0.50
N GLY A 203 -10.82 6.08 0.01
CA GLY A 203 -12.12 6.02 0.67
C GLY A 203 -12.33 6.97 1.86
N ILE A 204 -11.33 7.74 2.27
CA ILE A 204 -11.38 8.64 3.43
C ILE A 204 -11.42 10.11 3.01
N ASN A 205 -12.18 10.92 3.74
CA ASN A 205 -12.43 12.33 3.46
C ASN A 205 -11.84 13.28 4.51
N SER A 206 -11.48 12.80 5.71
CA SER A 206 -10.96 13.65 6.78
C SER A 206 -10.06 12.88 7.76
N GLY A 207 -9.21 13.63 8.47
CA GLY A 207 -8.40 13.09 9.57
C GLY A 207 -9.24 12.49 10.69
N SER A 208 -10.39 13.09 11.01
CA SER A 208 -11.35 12.53 11.97
C SER A 208 -11.89 11.17 11.54
N GLN A 209 -12.24 11.01 10.25
CA GLN A 209 -12.70 9.73 9.71
C GLN A 209 -11.57 8.68 9.70
N LEU A 210 -10.34 9.09 9.36
CA LEU A 210 -9.16 8.23 9.43
C LEU A 210 -8.96 7.70 10.86
N ALA A 211 -9.00 8.60 11.86
CA ALA A 211 -8.86 8.23 13.26
C ALA A 211 -9.94 7.26 13.74
N PHE A 212 -11.19 7.49 13.34
CA PHE A 212 -12.30 6.59 13.63
C PHE A 212 -12.06 5.19 13.05
N LYS A 213 -11.72 5.07 11.76
CA LYS A 213 -11.49 3.75 11.15
C LYS A 213 -10.27 3.03 11.72
N ILE A 214 -9.18 3.74 12.03
CA ILE A 214 -8.00 3.15 12.70
C ILE A 214 -8.36 2.67 14.11
N ASN A 215 -9.14 3.45 14.87
CA ASN A 215 -9.59 3.05 16.20
C ASN A 215 -10.55 1.85 16.15
N ASN A 216 -11.42 1.78 15.15
CA ASN A 216 -12.30 0.62 14.94
C ASN A 216 -11.50 -0.62 14.60
N LEU A 217 -10.54 -0.53 13.68
CA LEU A 217 -9.65 -1.64 13.35
C LEU A 217 -8.92 -2.16 14.59
N ARG A 218 -8.42 -1.25 15.45
CA ARG A 218 -7.80 -1.59 16.74
C ARG A 218 -8.75 -2.32 17.69
N THR A 219 -9.99 -1.87 17.78
CA THR A 219 -10.96 -2.39 18.75
C THR A 219 -11.47 -3.77 18.33
N VAL A 220 -11.70 -3.96 17.03
CA VAL A 220 -12.24 -5.20 16.47
C VAL A 220 -11.15 -6.27 16.27
N GLY A 221 -9.95 -5.85 15.89
CA GLY A 221 -8.76 -6.72 15.80
C GLY A 221 -8.73 -7.68 14.61
N ASN A 222 -9.82 -7.85 13.86
CA ASN A 222 -9.82 -8.66 12.63
C ASN A 222 -10.76 -8.10 11.54
N ILE A 223 -10.46 -8.42 10.29
CA ILE A 223 -11.16 -7.89 9.11
C ILE A 223 -12.58 -8.46 9.00
N LYS A 224 -12.80 -9.72 9.37
CA LYS A 224 -14.12 -10.37 9.27
C LYS A 224 -15.14 -9.64 10.12
N ASP A 225 -14.80 -9.36 11.37
CA ASP A 225 -15.70 -8.69 12.29
C ASP A 225 -15.82 -7.19 11.94
N LEU A 226 -14.78 -6.60 11.33
CA LEU A 226 -14.86 -5.22 10.82
C LEU A 226 -15.89 -5.11 9.70
N ILE A 227 -15.91 -6.09 8.78
CA ILE A 227 -16.92 -6.23 7.72
C ILE A 227 -18.31 -6.46 8.33
N ALA A 228 -18.43 -7.41 9.26
CA ALA A 228 -19.72 -7.72 9.88
C ALA A 228 -20.33 -6.50 10.61
N ASN A 229 -19.51 -5.69 11.27
CA ASN A 229 -19.95 -4.49 11.97
C ASN A 229 -20.37 -3.34 11.04
N GLU A 230 -19.86 -3.28 9.80
CA GLU A 230 -20.18 -2.19 8.86
C GLU A 230 -21.36 -2.53 7.93
N ILE A 231 -21.69 -3.82 7.75
CA ILE A 231 -22.77 -4.28 6.86
C ILE A 231 -24.20 -4.02 7.40
N ASN A 232 -24.40 -3.70 8.69
CA ASN A 232 -25.65 -3.18 9.29
C ASN A 232 -26.98 -3.68 8.67
N GLU A 233 -27.28 -4.99 8.74
CA GLU A 233 -28.54 -5.61 8.27
C GLU A 233 -29.01 -5.18 6.85
N ASP A 234 -28.12 -4.65 6.00
CA ASP A 234 -28.46 -4.26 4.63
C ASP A 234 -28.48 -5.54 3.78
N ASP A 235 -29.64 -5.89 3.24
CA ASP A 235 -29.83 -7.06 2.39
C ASP A 235 -29.42 -6.80 0.92
N ASP A 236 -29.04 -5.56 0.58
CA ASP A 236 -28.64 -5.18 -0.78
C ASP A 236 -27.24 -5.73 -1.13
N PRO A 237 -27.14 -6.70 -2.06
CA PRO A 237 -25.86 -7.32 -2.42
C PRO A 237 -24.84 -6.32 -3.00
N GLU A 238 -25.27 -5.26 -3.68
CA GLU A 238 -24.36 -4.28 -4.26
C GLU A 238 -23.67 -3.45 -3.17
N LYS A 239 -24.44 -3.00 -2.18
CA LYS A 239 -23.90 -2.25 -1.05
C LYS A 239 -23.05 -3.10 -0.12
N ILE A 240 -23.43 -4.36 0.08
CA ILE A 240 -22.60 -5.33 0.81
C ILE A 240 -21.23 -5.42 0.12
N ASN A 241 -21.22 -5.62 -1.20
CA ASN A 241 -19.97 -5.73 -1.95
C ASN A 241 -19.15 -4.43 -1.89
N GLU A 242 -19.78 -3.27 -2.06
CA GLU A 242 -19.12 -1.97 -1.94
C GLU A 242 -18.50 -1.78 -0.55
N THR A 243 -19.20 -2.17 0.51
CA THR A 243 -18.73 -2.08 1.90
C THR A 243 -17.50 -2.96 2.10
N ILE A 244 -17.55 -4.21 1.63
CA ILE A 244 -16.41 -5.14 1.68
C ILE A 244 -15.20 -4.55 0.94
N GLU A 245 -15.39 -4.06 -0.28
CA GLU A 245 -14.31 -3.46 -1.07
C GLU A 245 -13.71 -2.23 -0.39
N ASN A 246 -14.53 -1.36 0.18
CA ASN A 246 -14.08 -0.15 0.88
C ASN A 246 -13.27 -0.50 2.13
N ILE A 247 -13.65 -1.55 2.87
CA ILE A 247 -12.88 -2.02 4.03
C ILE A 247 -11.54 -2.60 3.61
N LEU A 248 -11.53 -3.46 2.58
CA LEU A 248 -10.29 -4.07 2.08
C LEU A 248 -9.34 -3.00 1.52
N GLU A 249 -9.88 -2.01 0.80
CA GLU A 249 -9.14 -0.85 0.33
C GLU A 249 -8.58 -0.03 1.50
N PHE A 250 -9.39 0.25 2.53
CA PHE A 250 -8.92 0.95 3.73
C PHE A 250 -7.78 0.21 4.43
N VAL A 251 -7.93 -1.09 4.66
CA VAL A 251 -6.90 -1.91 5.33
C VAL A 251 -5.59 -1.86 4.54
N ARG A 252 -5.64 -2.11 3.23
CA ARG A 252 -4.45 -2.16 2.39
C ARG A 252 -3.81 -0.79 2.19
N PHE A 253 -4.62 0.21 1.85
CA PHE A 253 -4.13 1.53 1.48
C PHE A 253 -3.76 2.35 2.72
N TRP A 254 -4.62 2.38 3.74
CA TRP A 254 -4.39 3.18 4.94
C TRP A 254 -3.64 2.40 6.02
N ALA A 255 -4.21 1.31 6.54
CA ALA A 255 -3.66 0.66 7.74
C ALA A 255 -2.27 0.05 7.49
N GLN A 256 -2.07 -0.64 6.37
CA GLN A 256 -0.81 -1.34 6.07
C GLN A 256 0.27 -0.48 5.41
N TYR A 257 -0.05 0.73 4.94
CA TYR A 257 0.90 1.52 4.15
C TYR A 257 0.90 3.01 4.48
N ASN A 258 -0.17 3.74 4.15
CA ASN A 258 -0.14 5.20 4.24
C ASN A 258 -0.14 5.72 5.69
N PHE A 259 -0.97 5.16 6.57
CA PHE A 259 -1.01 5.60 7.97
C PHE A 259 0.32 5.36 8.71
N PRO A 260 0.93 4.16 8.68
CA PRO A 260 2.26 3.91 9.26
C PRO A 260 3.32 4.88 8.74
N LYS A 261 3.35 5.11 7.43
CA LYS A 261 4.25 6.07 6.78
C LYS A 261 4.08 7.49 7.34
N TYR A 262 2.85 7.99 7.40
CA TYR A 262 2.57 9.36 7.83
C TYR A 262 2.74 9.56 9.34
N ILE A 263 2.33 8.59 10.16
CA ILE A 263 2.48 8.68 11.61
C ILE A 263 3.97 8.62 12.01
N MET A 264 4.79 7.84 11.30
CA MET A 264 6.25 7.82 11.51
C MET A 264 6.93 9.11 11.07
N ALA A 265 6.44 9.77 10.02
CA ALA A 265 6.94 11.09 9.66
C ALA A 265 6.62 12.14 10.74
N LEU A 266 5.38 12.14 11.25
CA LEU A 266 4.99 12.97 12.40
C LEU A 266 5.85 12.64 13.63
N ASN A 267 6.16 11.36 13.88
CA ASN A 267 7.03 10.90 14.97
C ASN A 267 8.44 11.52 14.88
N ARG A 268 9.05 11.50 13.68
CA ARG A 268 10.40 12.08 13.49
C ARG A 268 10.39 13.60 13.66
N ILE A 269 9.37 14.28 13.12
CA ILE A 269 9.22 15.74 13.23
C ILE A 269 9.02 16.17 14.68
N GLN A 270 8.08 15.55 15.42
CA GLN A 270 7.87 15.91 16.82
C GLN A 270 9.09 15.59 17.70
N LYS A 271 9.80 14.48 17.44
CA LYS A 271 11.01 14.12 18.20
C LYS A 271 12.05 15.23 18.08
N GLU A 272 12.38 15.65 16.86
CA GLU A 272 13.36 16.72 16.64
C GLU A 272 12.96 18.03 17.35
N LEU A 273 11.70 18.46 17.19
CA LEU A 273 11.22 19.71 17.78
C LEU A 273 11.22 19.70 19.31
N TYR A 274 10.84 18.59 19.94
CA TYR A 274 10.79 18.48 21.39
C TYR A 274 12.18 18.22 22.00
N GLU A 275 13.08 17.54 21.28
CA GLU A 275 14.49 17.39 21.67
C GLU A 275 15.20 18.75 21.67
N GLU A 276 14.96 19.61 20.67
CA GLU A 276 15.53 20.97 20.59
C GLU A 276 15.24 21.80 21.86
N ILE A 277 14.06 21.61 22.46
CA ILE A 277 13.64 22.34 23.68
C ILE A 277 13.76 21.52 24.98
N ASN A 278 14.45 20.36 24.96
CA ASN A 278 14.64 19.45 26.10
C ASN A 278 13.34 18.91 26.73
N PHE A 279 12.30 18.68 25.93
CA PHE A 279 11.05 18.07 26.37
C PHE A 279 11.07 16.55 26.10
N GLN A 280 10.32 15.79 26.89
CA GLN A 280 10.11 14.37 26.61
C GLN A 280 9.36 14.20 25.29
N THR A 281 9.84 13.31 24.43
CA THR A 281 9.23 13.03 23.12
C THR A 281 8.20 11.90 23.21
N GLY A 282 7.30 11.85 22.24
CA GLY A 282 6.51 10.64 21.97
C GLY A 282 7.34 9.59 21.21
N ASP A 283 6.85 8.35 21.18
CA ASP A 283 7.33 7.30 20.29
C ASP A 283 6.18 6.50 19.68
N TYR A 284 5.92 6.75 18.39
CA TYR A 284 4.76 6.19 17.71
C TYR A 284 5.05 4.84 17.04
N SER A 285 6.30 4.38 17.12
CA SER A 285 6.81 3.19 16.42
C SER A 285 6.01 1.94 16.76
N TYR A 286 5.65 1.76 18.04
CA TYR A 286 4.84 0.62 18.48
C TYR A 286 3.43 0.64 17.85
N SER A 287 2.72 1.77 17.95
CA SER A 287 1.37 1.89 17.35
C SER A 287 1.40 1.76 15.83
N SER A 288 2.42 2.32 15.18
CA SER A 288 2.61 2.24 13.74
C SER A 288 2.77 0.80 13.30
N SER A 289 3.72 0.07 13.90
CA SER A 289 4.02 -1.33 13.56
C SER A 289 2.82 -2.25 13.82
N GLN A 290 2.10 -2.06 14.93
CA GLN A 290 0.92 -2.86 15.23
C GLN A 290 -0.20 -2.64 14.22
N ILE A 291 -0.44 -1.40 13.77
CA ILE A 291 -1.46 -1.11 12.76
C ILE A 291 -1.03 -1.64 11.39
N GLU A 292 0.23 -1.44 11.02
CA GLU A 292 0.84 -1.93 9.79
C GLU A 292 0.71 -3.46 9.66
N CYS A 293 0.95 -4.16 10.76
CA CYS A 293 0.88 -5.62 10.83
C CYS A 293 -0.50 -6.15 11.22
N LEU A 294 -1.53 -5.31 11.25
CA LEU A 294 -2.90 -5.66 11.64
C LEU A 294 -2.95 -6.46 12.96
N PHE A 295 -2.18 -5.99 13.95
CA PHE A 295 -2.08 -6.55 15.29
C PHE A 295 -1.62 -8.02 15.32
N THR A 296 -0.91 -8.44 14.27
CA THR A 296 -0.32 -9.76 14.10
C THR A 296 1.21 -9.65 14.10
N ASP A 297 1.93 -10.75 14.33
CA ASP A 297 3.39 -10.80 14.17
C ASP A 297 3.76 -10.43 12.72
N PRO A 298 4.73 -9.50 12.51
CA PRO A 298 5.22 -9.15 11.17
C PRO A 298 5.60 -10.34 10.30
N LEU A 299 6.11 -11.43 10.89
CA LEU A 299 6.51 -12.63 10.15
C LEU A 299 5.32 -13.37 9.54
N PHE A 300 4.15 -13.35 10.20
CA PHE A 300 2.92 -13.89 9.63
C PHE A 300 2.31 -12.99 8.54
N VAL A 301 2.59 -11.68 8.58
CA VAL A 301 2.20 -10.74 7.52
C VAL A 301 3.05 -10.94 6.28
N ALA A 302 4.35 -11.18 6.46
CA ALA A 302 5.29 -11.47 5.37
C ALA A 302 4.90 -12.72 4.56
N LEU A 303 4.17 -13.67 5.15
CA LEU A 303 3.66 -14.83 4.42
C LEU A 303 2.70 -14.48 3.27
N ASP A 304 2.10 -13.29 3.27
CA ASP A 304 1.29 -12.81 2.13
C ASP A 304 2.14 -12.64 0.87
N GLU A 305 3.45 -12.38 1.01
CA GLU A 305 4.38 -12.35 -0.12
C GLU A 305 4.57 -13.74 -0.75
N TYR A 306 4.39 -14.80 0.04
CA TYR A 306 4.47 -16.21 -0.35
C TYR A 306 3.11 -16.84 -0.68
N GLY A 307 2.05 -16.01 -0.71
CA GLY A 307 0.71 -16.43 -1.10
C GLY A 307 -0.19 -16.91 0.04
N ILE A 308 0.24 -16.80 1.30
CA ILE A 308 -0.60 -17.11 2.47
C ILE A 308 -1.12 -15.79 3.06
N PRO A 309 -2.39 -15.43 2.83
CA PRO A 309 -2.94 -14.20 3.37
C PRO A 309 -3.06 -14.25 4.89
N ILE A 310 -3.00 -13.07 5.52
CA ILE A 310 -2.98 -12.91 6.99
C ILE A 310 -4.12 -13.62 7.72
N GLN A 311 -5.28 -13.78 7.09
CA GLN A 311 -6.44 -14.49 7.63
C GLN A 311 -6.14 -16.00 7.77
N THR A 312 -5.46 -16.58 6.79
CA THR A 312 -5.01 -17.97 6.82
C THR A 312 -3.88 -18.12 7.83
N SER A 313 -2.89 -17.22 7.81
CA SER A 313 -1.78 -17.21 8.77
C SER A 313 -2.29 -17.17 10.22
N ASN A 314 -3.31 -16.34 10.50
CA ASN A 314 -3.91 -16.23 11.83
C ASN A 314 -4.61 -17.50 12.32
N LYS A 315 -5.09 -18.38 11.43
CA LYS A 315 -5.70 -19.67 11.81
C LYS A 315 -4.68 -20.74 12.17
N ILE A 316 -3.46 -20.60 11.65
CA ILE A 316 -2.38 -21.59 11.80
C ILE A 316 -1.27 -21.12 12.74
N LYS A 317 -1.27 -19.85 13.16
CA LYS A 317 -0.22 -19.25 13.99
C LYS A 317 0.06 -20.01 15.28
N ASP A 318 -0.95 -20.60 15.91
CA ASP A 318 -0.77 -21.35 17.18
C ASP A 318 -0.02 -22.68 16.99
N LYS A 319 0.19 -23.09 15.74
CA LYS A 319 0.94 -24.28 15.33
C LYS A 319 2.35 -23.95 14.83
N LEU A 320 2.69 -22.67 14.75
CA LEU A 320 3.92 -22.18 14.14
C LEU A 320 4.67 -21.30 15.14
N ASP A 321 5.97 -21.52 15.27
CA ASP A 321 6.84 -20.64 16.04
C ASP A 321 7.64 -19.76 15.10
N THR A 322 7.55 -18.44 15.26
CA THR A 322 8.28 -17.53 14.38
C THR A 322 9.77 -17.51 14.71
N ASN A 323 10.18 -17.73 15.98
CA ASN A 323 11.55 -17.55 16.47
C ASN A 323 12.27 -16.29 15.93
N GLY A 324 11.52 -15.25 15.58
CA GLY A 324 12.05 -14.03 14.97
C GLY A 324 12.68 -14.21 13.57
N ASN A 325 12.48 -15.35 12.90
CA ASN A 325 13.11 -15.67 11.62
C ASN A 325 12.09 -16.20 10.59
N LEU A 326 12.03 -15.54 9.43
CA LEU A 326 11.12 -15.91 8.35
C LEU A 326 11.46 -17.29 7.73
N ASP A 327 12.73 -17.58 7.48
CA ASP A 327 13.15 -18.87 6.90
C ASP A 327 12.76 -20.03 7.81
N TYR A 328 12.90 -19.86 9.13
CA TYR A 328 12.47 -20.85 10.11
C TYR A 328 10.94 -21.08 10.09
N LEU A 329 10.17 -20.00 9.89
CA LEU A 329 8.72 -20.08 9.73
C LEU A 329 8.33 -20.79 8.43
N LEU A 330 9.04 -20.53 7.32
CA LEU A 330 8.82 -21.18 6.03
C LEU A 330 9.14 -22.68 6.07
N GLU A 331 10.22 -23.09 6.73
CA GLU A 331 10.56 -24.49 6.93
C GLU A 331 9.48 -25.26 7.72
N GLN A 332 8.86 -24.62 8.72
CA GLN A 332 7.71 -25.22 9.41
C GLN A 332 6.49 -25.33 8.52
N ILE A 333 6.21 -24.32 7.67
CA ILE A 333 5.11 -24.36 6.71
C ILE A 333 5.30 -25.53 5.75
N LYS A 334 6.53 -25.77 5.28
CA LYS A 334 6.90 -26.87 4.36
C LYS A 334 6.49 -28.25 4.87
N VAL A 335 6.58 -28.48 6.17
CA VAL A 335 6.25 -29.78 6.82
C VAL A 335 4.91 -29.77 7.57
N LEU A 336 4.16 -28.67 7.50
CA LEU A 336 2.88 -28.52 8.21
C LEU A 336 1.85 -29.53 7.69
N PRO A 337 1.21 -30.34 8.55
CA PRO A 337 0.20 -31.31 8.13
C PRO A 337 -1.14 -30.60 7.85
N ILE A 338 -1.32 -30.12 6.61
CA ILE A 338 -2.46 -29.29 6.19
C ILE A 338 -3.80 -29.98 6.42
N GLU A 339 -3.88 -31.29 6.25
CA GLU A 339 -5.10 -32.08 6.37
C GLU A 339 -5.69 -32.07 7.80
N SER A 340 -4.86 -31.76 8.80
CA SER A 340 -5.26 -31.68 10.21
C SER A 340 -5.74 -30.29 10.64
N LEU A 341 -5.64 -29.29 9.76
CA LEU A 341 -5.94 -27.90 10.08
C LEU A 341 -7.42 -27.57 9.88
N ASN A 342 -7.95 -26.73 10.76
CA ASN A 342 -9.30 -26.18 10.62
C ASN A 342 -9.33 -25.00 9.64
N VAL A 343 -9.08 -25.29 8.36
CA VAL A 343 -9.06 -24.32 7.27
C VAL A 343 -9.98 -24.78 6.14
N SER A 344 -10.45 -23.83 5.33
CA SER A 344 -11.30 -24.13 4.17
C SER A 344 -10.50 -24.82 3.04
N PRO A 345 -11.16 -25.54 2.11
CA PRO A 345 -10.48 -26.15 0.97
C PRO A 345 -9.65 -25.15 0.14
N PHE A 346 -10.14 -23.91 0.01
CA PHE A 346 -9.41 -22.83 -0.63
C PHE A 346 -8.11 -22.47 0.11
N GLU A 347 -8.18 -22.34 1.43
CA GLU A 347 -7.00 -22.06 2.26
C GLU A 347 -6.01 -23.23 2.24
N MET A 348 -6.47 -24.48 2.16
CA MET A 348 -5.61 -25.65 1.95
C MET A 348 -4.85 -25.57 0.62
N GLU A 349 -5.50 -25.13 -0.46
CA GLU A 349 -4.85 -24.96 -1.77
C GLU A 349 -3.75 -23.90 -1.69
N LEU A 350 -4.01 -22.75 -1.04
CA LEU A 350 -3.00 -21.72 -0.81
C LEU A 350 -1.80 -22.24 -0.01
N LEU A 351 -2.04 -22.99 1.07
CA LEU A 351 -0.97 -23.55 1.89
C LEU A 351 -0.13 -24.58 1.12
N ARG A 352 -0.77 -25.46 0.33
CA ARG A 352 -0.06 -26.42 -0.52
C ARG A 352 0.76 -25.73 -1.60
N ASP A 353 0.23 -24.66 -2.16
CA ASP A 353 0.93 -23.86 -3.15
C ASP A 353 2.20 -23.25 -2.57
N THR A 354 2.11 -22.70 -1.37
CA THR A 354 3.28 -22.18 -0.67
C THR A 354 4.28 -23.30 -0.33
N GLN A 355 3.82 -24.46 0.16
CA GLN A 355 4.71 -25.62 0.41
C GLN A 355 5.51 -26.07 -0.81
N ASN A 356 4.95 -25.92 -2.02
CA ASN A 356 5.64 -26.27 -3.27
C ASN A 356 6.61 -25.18 -3.74
N GLN A 357 6.51 -23.96 -3.22
CA GLN A 357 7.35 -22.81 -3.60
C GLN A 357 8.55 -22.61 -2.68
N VAL A 358 8.45 -23.03 -1.41
CA VAL A 358 9.47 -22.79 -0.37
C VAL A 358 10.35 -24.00 -0.07
#